data_AF-A0AAE2WIV9-F1
#
_entry.id   AF-A0AAE2WIV9-F1
#
_cell.length_a   1.000
_cell.length_b   1.000
_cell.length_c   1.000
_cell.angle_alpha   90.00
_cell.angle_beta   90.00
_cell.angle_gamma   90.00
#
_symmetry.space_group_name_H-M   'P 1'
#
loop_
_entity.id
_entity.type
_entity.pdbx_description
1 polymer ?
#
loop_
_entity_poly.entity_id
_entity_poly.type
_entity_poly.pdbx_seq_one_letter_code
_entity_poly.pdbx_strand_id
1 'polypeptide(L)'
;LFGDTWSVDVFVFQVGTVEMEESDEWNTGADMMEYVQLDPKVLMTRFRDQVKETDMDTELQEQLLEEFESGLYGYNYLEDEE
;
A
#
# COMPACT_ATOMS: atom_id res chain seq x y z
N LEU A 1 -6.12 -10.53 1.12
CA LEU A 1 -7.13 -9.56 0.66
C LEU A 1 -6.49 -8.82 -0.49
N PHE A 2 -6.43 -9.41 -1.69
CA PHE A 2 -5.85 -8.73 -2.85
C PHE A 2 -6.94 -7.88 -3.48
N GLY A 3 -6.70 -6.58 -3.58
CA GLY A 3 -7.65 -5.63 -4.18
C GLY A 3 -7.51 -5.57 -5.70
N ASP A 4 -8.07 -4.52 -6.30
CA ASP A 4 -7.99 -4.31 -7.74
C ASP A 4 -6.55 -3.96 -8.19
N THR A 5 -6.19 -4.44 -9.38
CA THR A 5 -4.93 -4.11 -10.06
C THR A 5 -5.03 -2.77 -10.78
N TRP A 6 -3.91 -2.10 -10.99
CA TRP A 6 -3.84 -0.95 -11.89
C TRP A 6 -4.31 -1.32 -13.31
N SER A 7 -5.16 -0.49 -13.89
CA SER A 7 -5.67 -0.66 -15.25
C SER A 7 -5.32 0.56 -16.10
N VAL A 8 -4.93 0.31 -17.35
CA VAL A 8 -4.54 1.33 -18.33
C VAL A 8 -5.25 1.12 -19.64
N ASP A 9 -5.71 2.23 -20.22
CA ASP A 9 -6.23 2.27 -21.58
C ASP A 9 -5.09 2.59 -22.54
N VAL A 10 -4.91 1.76 -23.57
CA VAL A 10 -3.83 1.89 -24.55
C VAL A 10 -4.40 2.22 -25.92
N PHE A 11 -4.01 3.38 -26.46
CA PHE A 11 -4.42 3.87 -27.78
C PHE A 11 -3.26 3.75 -28.77
N VAL A 12 -3.53 3.19 -29.95
CA VAL A 12 -2.54 3.05 -31.04
C VAL A 12 -3.03 3.80 -32.27
N PHE A 13 -2.28 4.83 -32.68
CA PHE A 13 -2.63 5.69 -33.81
C PHE A 13 -1.93 5.27 -35.11
N GLN A 14 -2.45 5.74 -36.26
CA GLN A 14 -2.00 5.36 -37.60
C GLN A 14 -0.52 5.69 -37.92
N VAL A 15 0.15 6.51 -37.10
CA VAL A 15 1.58 6.86 -37.24
C VAL A 15 2.48 5.99 -36.33
N GLY A 16 1.91 4.99 -35.64
CA GLY A 16 2.65 4.13 -34.71
C GLY A 16 2.89 4.76 -33.34
N THR A 17 2.26 5.90 -33.06
CA THR A 17 2.25 6.52 -31.74
C THR A 17 1.34 5.74 -30.80
N VAL A 18 1.86 5.47 -29.60
CA VAL A 18 1.12 4.83 -28.52
C VAL A 18 0.90 5.86 -27.42
N GLU A 19 -0.36 6.03 -26.99
CA GLU A 19 -0.73 6.81 -25.83
C GLU A 19 -1.30 5.87 -24.77
N MET A 20 -0.96 6.12 -23.50
CA MET A 20 -1.46 5.37 -22.35
C MET A 20 -2.19 6.35 -21.43
N GLU A 21 -3.44 6.04 -21.12
CA GLU A 21 -4.24 6.78 -20.14
C GLU A 21 -4.52 5.87 -18.94
N GLU A 22 -4.42 6.40 -17.72
CA GLU A 22 -4.78 5.66 -16.50
C GLU A 22 -6.30 5.53 -16.42
N SER A 23 -6.81 4.29 -16.33
CA SER A 23 -8.25 4.04 -16.32
C SER A 23 -8.79 3.90 -14.90
N ASP A 24 -8.10 3.17 -14.03
CA ASP A 24 -8.51 2.92 -12.65
C ASP A 24 -7.30 2.82 -11.70
N GLU A 25 -7.48 3.39 -10.51
CA GLU A 25 -6.49 3.36 -9.44
C GLU A 25 -6.53 2.03 -8.70
N TRP A 26 -5.36 1.51 -8.34
CA TRP A 26 -5.22 0.27 -7.57
C TRP A 26 -5.81 0.40 -6.16
N ASN A 27 -5.99 -0.73 -5.46
CA ASN A 27 -6.27 -0.68 -4.03
C ASN A 27 -5.01 -0.90 -3.19
N THR A 28 -4.91 -0.11 -2.12
CA THR A 28 -3.91 -0.25 -1.06
C THR A 28 -4.33 -1.27 -0.02
N GLY A 29 -3.40 -1.64 0.87
CA GLY A 29 -3.73 -2.43 2.06
C GLY A 29 -4.81 -1.77 2.93
N ALA A 30 -4.79 -0.44 3.04
CA ALA A 30 -5.74 0.36 3.80
C ALA A 30 -7.16 0.27 3.21
N ASP A 31 -7.31 0.34 1.89
CA ASP A 31 -8.60 0.17 1.21
C ASP A 31 -9.21 -1.20 1.51
N MET A 32 -8.37 -2.23 1.58
CA MET A 32 -8.81 -3.58 1.93
C MET A 32 -9.15 -3.74 3.41
N MET A 33 -8.50 -2.98 4.30
CA MET A 33 -8.89 -2.94 5.72
C MET A 33 -10.26 -2.29 5.88
N GLU A 34 -10.49 -1.17 5.20
CA GLU A 34 -11.80 -0.50 5.22
C GLU A 34 -12.90 -1.41 4.64
N TYR A 35 -12.59 -2.17 3.58
CA TYR A 35 -13.50 -3.17 3.01
C TYR A 35 -13.99 -4.20 4.04
N VAL A 36 -13.12 -4.64 4.96
CA VAL A 36 -13.47 -5.57 6.04
C VAL A 36 -13.86 -4.88 7.34
N GLN A 37 -14.23 -3.59 7.28
CA GLN A 37 -14.69 -2.78 8.42
C GLN A 37 -13.62 -2.56 9.50
N LEU A 38 -12.35 -2.55 9.11
CA LEU A 38 -11.23 -2.17 9.97
C LEU A 38 -10.75 -0.76 9.60
N ASP A 39 -10.62 0.11 10.60
CA ASP A 39 -10.10 1.47 10.39
C ASP A 39 -8.55 1.43 10.38
N PRO A 40 -7.89 1.72 9.23
CA PRO A 40 -6.44 1.69 9.11
C PRO A 40 -5.74 2.69 10.06
N LYS A 41 -6.38 3.81 10.41
CA LYS A 41 -5.84 4.79 11.36
C LYS A 41 -5.84 4.26 12.79
N VAL A 42 -6.87 3.50 13.15
CA VAL A 42 -6.94 2.82 14.45
C VAL A 42 -5.87 1.73 14.52
N LEU A 43 -5.67 0.98 13.45
CA LEU A 43 -4.59 -0.01 13.32
C LEU A 43 -3.22 0.63 13.52
N MET A 44 -2.93 1.72 12.79
CA MET A 44 -1.68 2.47 12.90
C MET A 44 -1.43 2.99 14.32
N THR A 45 -2.46 3.56 14.95
CA THR A 45 -2.35 4.07 16.33
C THR A 45 -2.02 2.94 17.31
N ARG A 46 -2.73 1.80 17.21
CA ARG A 46 -2.50 0.65 18.09
C ARG A 46 -1.11 0.04 17.88
N PHE A 47 -0.66 -0.07 16.63
CA PHE A 47 0.66 -0.58 16.34
C PHE A 47 1.75 0.33 16.92
N ARG A 48 1.60 1.65 16.77
CA ARG A 48 2.49 2.63 17.39
C ARG A 48 2.58 2.51 18.90
N ASP A 49 1.44 2.31 19.57
CA ASP A 49 1.42 2.13 21.02
C ASP A 49 2.12 0.82 21.44
N GLN A 50 1.92 -0.27 20.69
CA GLN A 50 2.60 -1.55 20.93
C GLN A 50 4.12 -1.44 20.73
N VAL A 51 4.59 -0.78 19.66
CA VAL A 51 6.02 -0.60 19.39
C VAL A 51 6.69 0.18 20.51
N LYS A 52 6.04 1.22 21.04
CA LYS A 52 6.55 2.00 22.18
C LYS A 52 6.69 1.22 23.47
N GLU A 53 5.90 0.16 23.66
CA GLU A 53 5.96 -0.70 24.84
C GLU A 53 7.08 -1.76 24.74
N THR A 54 7.76 -1.86 23.59
CA THR A 54 8.87 -2.80 23.40
C THR A 54 10.18 -2.28 24.00
N ASP A 55 11.04 -3.19 24.43
CA ASP A 55 12.42 -2.90 24.86
C ASP A 55 13.40 -2.74 23.67
N MET A 56 12.90 -2.37 22.49
CA MET A 56 13.71 -2.18 21.28
C MET A 56 14.38 -0.80 21.27
N ASP A 57 15.52 -0.68 20.58
CA ASP A 57 16.14 0.62 20.36
C ASP A 57 15.23 1.51 19.49
N THR A 58 15.29 2.82 19.73
CA THR A 58 14.51 3.84 19.00
C THR A 58 14.66 3.71 17.49
N GLU A 59 15.87 3.43 16.97
CA GLU A 59 16.11 3.29 15.53
C GLU A 59 15.31 2.12 14.95
N LEU A 60 15.25 1.00 15.68
CA LEU A 60 14.51 -0.18 15.26
C LEU A 60 12.99 0.01 15.39
N GLN A 61 12.55 0.77 16.40
CA GLN A 61 11.14 1.16 16.53
C GLN A 61 10.70 2.03 15.35
N GLU A 62 11.52 3.00 14.93
CA GLU A 62 11.23 3.86 13.77
C GLU A 62 11.16 3.04 12.48
N GLN A 63 12.13 2.16 12.23
CA GLN A 63 12.12 1.27 11.06
C GLN A 63 10.85 0.42 10.99
N LEU A 64 10.42 -0.18 12.10
CA LEU A 64 9.19 -0.98 12.14
C LEU A 64 7.93 -0.15 11.83
N LEU A 65 7.87 1.10 12.28
CA LEU A 65 6.75 1.98 12.00
C LEU A 65 6.70 2.37 10.52
N GLU A 66 7.85 2.67 9.93
CA GLU A 66 7.95 2.97 8.50
C GLU A 66 7.57 1.77 7.63
N GLU A 67 8.07 0.57 7.95
CA GLU A 67 7.70 -0.65 7.23
C GLU A 67 6.20 -0.95 7.34
N PHE A 68 5.62 -0.80 8.52
CA PHE A 68 4.19 -1.03 8.71
C PHE A 68 3.33 0.01 7.98
N GLU A 69 3.73 1.28 7.99
CA GLU A 69 3.04 2.34 7.25
C GLU A 69 3.12 2.12 5.74
N SER A 70 4.31 1.76 5.24
CA SER A 70 4.54 1.43 3.84
C SER A 70 3.69 0.23 3.41
N GLY A 71 3.64 -0.85 4.20
CA GLY A 71 2.82 -2.02 3.89
C GLY A 71 1.31 -1.74 3.97
N LEU A 72 0.87 -0.81 4.82
CA LEU A 72 -0.54 -0.47 4.95
C LEU A 72 -1.04 0.43 3.81
N TYR A 73 -0.26 1.42 3.38
CA TYR A 73 -0.66 2.38 2.35
C TYR A 73 -0.04 2.12 0.97
N GLY A 74 0.83 1.12 0.87
CA GLY A 74 1.49 0.70 -0.37
C GLY A 74 0.61 -0.19 -1.23
N TYR A 75 1.20 -0.63 -2.36
CA TYR A 75 0.54 -1.53 -3.28
C TYR A 75 0.29 -2.88 -2.62
N ASN A 76 -0.92 -3.41 -2.78
CA ASN A 76 -1.38 -4.60 -2.08
C ASN A 76 -0.94 -5.92 -2.73
N TYR A 77 0.11 -5.88 -3.57
CA TYR A 77 0.70 -7.06 -4.18
C TYR A 77 2.15 -7.21 -3.73
N LEU A 78 2.69 -8.40 -3.93
CA LEU A 78 4.05 -8.74 -3.52
C LEU A 78 5.07 -7.98 -4.37
N GLU A 79 6.09 -7.44 -3.72
CA GLU A 79 7.30 -6.96 -4.39
C GLU A 79 8.16 -8.17 -4.80
N ASP A 80 8.89 -8.04 -5.91
CA ASP A 80 9.86 -9.06 -6.31
C ASP A 80 10.97 -9.16 -5.24
N GLU A 81 11.34 -10.38 -4.85
CA GLU A 81 12.52 -10.60 -4.00
C GLU A 81 13.78 -10.29 -4.83
N GLU A 82 14.53 -9.22 -4.49
CA GLU A 82 15.85 -8.93 -5.08
C GLU A 82 16.89 -10.03 -4.83
#